data_AF-A0A7J6T2R3-F1
#
_entry.id   AF-A0A7J6T2R3-F1
#
_cell.length_a   1.000
_cell.length_b   1.000
_cell.length_c   1.000
_cell.angle_alpha   90.00
_cell.angle_beta   90.00
_cell.angle_gamma   90.00
#
_symmetry.space_group_name_H-M   'P 1'
#
loop_
_entity.id
_entity.type
_entity.pdbx_description
1 polymer ?
#
loop_
_entity_poly.entity_id
_entity_poly.type
_entity_poly.pdbx_seq_one_letter_code
_entity_poly.pdbx_strand_id
1 'polypeptide(L)'
;CGGLTLQLNVVIYYYSLAEVLPRLGSLADLENSIFRAKVMNSLFTVMASSSSWTEVNLSKWATNYLSDSCNWECVKYPQRVGESTPTLKVLKVHVRGCDATATKSKKGITAIYEIRMTADVKVTLPIDKGKSLCEAKGEMSVPCIDSVDAEDGFRDTKVNFIPSMNYQPGADENLRALMCSLLERCKQDLPLVVRRALVQFDRRIKEEASNVLVPSA
;
A
#
# COMPACT_ATOMS: atom_id res chain seq x y z
N CYS A 1 -43.84 -22.59 20.53
CA CYS A 1 -44.14 -22.17 19.15
C CYS A 1 -44.35 -20.66 19.14
N GLY A 2 -43.47 -19.92 18.46
CA GLY A 2 -43.50 -18.46 18.43
C GLY A 2 -42.16 -17.94 17.91
N GLY A 3 -41.89 -18.14 16.62
CA GLY A 3 -40.67 -17.64 15.97
C GLY A 3 -40.79 -16.15 15.72
N LEU A 4 -39.92 -15.38 16.36
CA LEU A 4 -39.69 -13.97 16.04
C LEU A 4 -38.69 -13.90 14.88
N THR A 5 -39.22 -13.64 13.69
CA THR A 5 -38.45 -13.36 12.48
C THR A 5 -37.81 -11.97 12.62
N LEU A 6 -36.56 -11.92 13.06
CA LEU A 6 -35.75 -10.71 12.98
C LEU A 6 -35.39 -10.47 11.51
N GLN A 7 -36.04 -9.49 10.89
CA GLN A 7 -35.62 -8.94 9.60
C GLN A 7 -34.22 -8.32 9.79
N LEU A 8 -33.19 -9.04 9.34
CA LEU A 8 -31.87 -8.45 9.12
C LEU A 8 -31.99 -7.43 7.99
N ASN A 9 -32.00 -6.15 8.34
CA ASN A 9 -31.68 -5.07 7.42
C ASN A 9 -30.17 -5.17 7.11
N VAL A 10 -29.82 -6.07 6.18
CA VAL A 10 -28.50 -6.13 5.59
C VAL A 10 -28.36 -4.90 4.70
N VAL A 11 -27.67 -3.87 5.19
CA VAL A 11 -27.18 -2.78 4.34
C VAL A 11 -26.05 -3.37 3.50
N ILE A 12 -26.43 -4.03 2.40
CA ILE A 12 -25.52 -4.47 1.35
C ILE A 12 -25.12 -3.18 0.61
N TYR A 13 -23.85 -2.78 0.72
CA TYR A 13 -23.26 -1.85 -0.24
C TYR A 13 -23.22 -2.56 -1.61
N TYR A 14 -24.34 -2.51 -2.33
CA TYR A 14 -24.37 -2.79 -3.75
C TYR A 14 -23.62 -1.65 -4.43
N TYR A 15 -22.35 -1.88 -4.78
CA TYR A 15 -21.89 -1.29 -6.03
C TYR A 15 -22.84 -1.83 -7.11
N SER A 16 -23.57 -0.92 -7.75
CA SER A 16 -24.34 -1.27 -8.93
C SER A 16 -23.39 -1.94 -9.92
N LEU A 17 -23.63 -3.21 -10.23
CA LEU A 17 -22.84 -3.96 -11.21
C LEU A 17 -22.74 -3.20 -12.56
N ALA A 18 -23.71 -2.31 -12.84
CA ALA A 18 -23.71 -1.43 -14.00
C ALA A 18 -22.59 -0.36 -14.00
N GLU A 19 -22.04 0.03 -12.85
CA GLU A 19 -20.95 1.01 -12.75
C GLU A 19 -19.55 0.37 -12.81
N VAL A 20 -19.44 -0.92 -12.49
CA VAL A 20 -18.17 -1.67 -12.47
C VAL A 20 -17.87 -2.28 -13.85
N LEU A 21 -18.91 -2.68 -14.60
CA LEU A 21 -18.81 -3.30 -15.91
C LEU A 21 -17.98 -2.53 -16.96
N PRO A 22 -18.00 -1.17 -17.03
CA PRO A 22 -17.18 -0.44 -18.00
C PRO A 22 -15.68 -0.37 -17.66
N ARG A 23 -15.26 -0.78 -16.45
CA ARG A 23 -13.89 -0.61 -15.94
C ARG A 23 -13.07 -1.90 -15.88
N LEU A 24 -13.68 -3.04 -16.17
CA LEU A 24 -13.03 -4.35 -16.20
C LEU A 24 -12.57 -4.64 -17.62
N GLY A 25 -11.27 -4.43 -17.89
CA GLY A 25 -10.68 -4.54 -19.21
C GLY A 25 -10.56 -5.98 -19.74
N SER A 26 -10.80 -7.00 -18.90
CA SER A 26 -10.74 -8.40 -19.31
C SER A 26 -11.71 -9.31 -18.52
N LEU A 27 -12.08 -10.44 -19.12
CA LEU A 27 -12.93 -11.48 -18.51
C LEU A 27 -12.29 -12.04 -17.21
N ALA A 28 -10.95 -12.10 -17.16
CA ALA A 28 -10.20 -12.57 -16.01
C ALA A 28 -10.33 -11.62 -14.80
N ASP A 29 -10.38 -10.30 -15.03
CA ASP A 29 -10.58 -9.31 -13.97
C ASP A 29 -11.99 -9.41 -13.34
N LEU A 30 -12.98 -9.77 -14.16
CA LEU A 30 -14.37 -10.00 -13.73
C LEU A 30 -14.47 -11.28 -12.89
N GLU A 31 -13.86 -12.38 -13.33
CA GLU A 31 -13.84 -13.65 -12.58
C GLU A 31 -13.13 -13.48 -11.23
N ASN A 32 -12.03 -12.74 -11.20
CA ASN A 32 -11.27 -12.47 -9.98
C ASN A 32 -12.07 -11.57 -9.01
N SER A 33 -12.79 -10.56 -9.53
CA SER A 33 -13.68 -9.71 -8.72
C SER A 33 -14.88 -10.48 -8.16
N ILE A 34 -15.51 -11.35 -8.95
CA ILE A 34 -16.63 -12.21 -8.52
C ILE A 34 -16.16 -13.23 -7.48
N PHE A 35 -14.97 -13.80 -7.66
CA PHE A 35 -14.36 -14.71 -6.70
C PHE A 35 -14.10 -14.00 -5.37
N ARG A 36 -13.48 -12.81 -5.38
CA ARG A 36 -13.25 -11.97 -4.19
C ARG A 36 -14.56 -11.62 -3.48
N ALA A 37 -15.61 -11.25 -4.22
CA ALA A 37 -16.93 -10.96 -3.64
C ALA A 37 -17.59 -12.20 -2.99
N LYS A 38 -17.45 -13.39 -3.60
CA LYS A 38 -17.97 -14.65 -3.02
C LYS A 38 -17.19 -15.08 -1.78
N VAL A 39 -15.87 -14.95 -1.79
CA VAL A 39 -15.01 -15.22 -0.63
C VAL A 39 -15.36 -14.29 0.54
N MET A 40 -15.54 -13.00 0.28
CA MET A 40 -16.00 -12.03 1.29
C MET A 40 -17.38 -12.42 1.84
N ASN A 41 -18.35 -12.70 0.99
CA ASN A 41 -19.71 -13.03 1.43
C ASN A 41 -19.78 -14.34 2.26
N SER A 42 -18.97 -15.34 1.90
CA SER A 42 -18.86 -16.59 2.65
C SER A 42 -18.13 -16.41 3.99
N LEU A 43 -17.10 -15.57 4.05
CA LEU A 43 -16.47 -15.15 5.31
C LEU A 43 -17.46 -14.42 6.22
N PHE A 44 -18.25 -13.49 5.68
CA PHE A 44 -19.28 -12.76 6.44
C PHE A 44 -20.39 -13.70 6.97
N THR A 45 -20.85 -14.64 6.14
CA THR A 45 -21.93 -15.58 6.51
C THR A 45 -21.50 -16.57 7.60
N VAL A 46 -20.24 -17.02 7.59
CA VAL A 46 -19.70 -17.92 8.63
C VAL A 46 -19.43 -17.18 9.95
N MET A 47 -19.17 -15.87 9.92
CA MET A 47 -18.86 -15.09 11.12
C MET A 47 -20.11 -14.64 11.91
N ALA A 48 -21.27 -14.55 11.26
CA ALA A 48 -22.49 -14.01 11.89
C ALA A 48 -23.18 -14.96 12.90
N SER A 49 -22.79 -16.24 12.99
CA SER A 49 -23.61 -17.25 13.68
C SER A 49 -23.20 -17.64 15.11
N SER A 50 -22.11 -17.13 15.73
CA SER A 50 -21.81 -17.56 17.12
C SER A 50 -20.91 -16.70 18.05
N SER A 51 -20.73 -15.40 17.84
CA SER A 51 -20.03 -14.53 18.83
C SER A 51 -20.43 -13.07 18.69
N SER A 52 -20.42 -12.32 19.81
CA SER A 52 -20.58 -10.86 19.84
C SER A 52 -19.55 -10.20 18.92
N TRP A 53 -19.97 -9.87 17.70
CA TRP A 53 -19.14 -9.24 16.69
C TRP A 53 -18.82 -7.82 17.13
N THR A 54 -17.53 -7.51 17.26
CA THR A 54 -17.05 -6.16 17.56
C THR A 54 -16.17 -5.73 16.40
N GLU A 55 -16.60 -4.66 15.73
CA GLU A 55 -15.90 -4.03 14.61
C GLU A 55 -15.36 -2.67 15.05
N VAL A 56 -14.14 -2.34 14.62
CA VAL A 56 -13.52 -1.03 14.86
C VAL A 56 -13.01 -0.46 13.55
N ASN A 57 -13.25 0.84 13.35
CA ASN A 57 -12.69 1.58 12.23
C ASN A 57 -11.25 2.03 12.59
N LEU A 58 -10.30 1.68 11.73
CA LEU A 58 -8.89 1.99 11.88
C LEU A 58 -8.37 2.91 10.75
N SER A 59 -9.25 3.45 9.91
CA SER A 59 -8.88 4.24 8.73
C SER A 59 -8.01 5.45 9.07
N LYS A 60 -8.35 6.15 10.17
CA LYS A 60 -7.56 7.29 10.67
C LYS A 60 -6.17 6.84 11.15
N TRP A 61 -6.11 5.74 11.88
CA TRP A 61 -4.83 5.18 12.34
C TRP A 61 -3.97 4.74 11.15
N ALA A 62 -4.56 4.02 10.19
CA ALA A 62 -3.87 3.50 9.02
C ALA A 62 -3.32 4.62 8.14
N THR A 63 -4.11 5.68 7.95
CA THR A 63 -3.69 6.90 7.24
C THR A 63 -2.44 7.50 7.91
N ASN A 64 -2.51 7.75 9.22
CA ASN A 64 -1.40 8.34 9.98
C ASN A 64 -0.16 7.44 10.03
N TYR A 65 -0.37 6.13 10.13
CA TYR A 65 0.72 5.18 10.15
C TYR A 65 1.48 5.22 8.82
N LEU A 66 0.77 5.17 7.69
CA LEU A 66 1.40 5.17 6.37
C LEU A 66 2.04 6.52 6.00
N SER A 67 1.46 7.65 6.43
CA SER A 67 2.00 8.99 6.16
C SER A 67 3.25 9.30 6.98
N ASP A 68 3.24 8.98 8.28
CA ASP A 68 4.20 9.58 9.22
C ASP A 68 5.04 8.57 10.00
N SER A 69 4.51 7.35 10.23
CA SER A 69 5.15 6.36 11.13
C SER A 69 5.76 5.17 10.39
N CYS A 70 5.36 4.95 9.14
CA CYS A 70 5.85 3.85 8.34
C CYS A 70 7.30 4.13 7.96
N ASN A 71 8.19 3.21 8.31
CA ASN A 71 9.62 3.37 8.05
C ASN A 71 9.91 3.06 6.57
N TRP A 72 9.74 4.07 5.72
CA TRP A 72 10.07 3.97 4.31
C TRP A 72 11.59 3.85 4.13
N GLU A 73 12.03 2.66 3.72
CA GLU A 73 13.45 2.33 3.61
C GLU A 73 14.16 3.24 2.60
N CYS A 74 15.34 3.73 2.98
CA CYS A 74 16.25 4.40 2.07
C CYS A 74 17.14 3.35 1.39
N VAL A 75 17.03 3.23 0.08
CA VAL A 75 17.86 2.30 -0.69
C VAL A 75 19.17 2.97 -1.03
N LYS A 76 20.28 2.32 -0.67
CA LYS A 76 21.64 2.74 -1.00
C LYS A 76 22.19 1.87 -2.12
N TYR A 77 22.72 2.49 -3.16
CA TYR A 77 23.25 1.81 -4.33
C TYR A 77 24.75 1.61 -4.20
N PRO A 78 25.26 0.40 -3.86
CA PRO A 78 26.68 0.21 -3.63
C PRO A 78 27.50 0.59 -4.86
N GLN A 79 28.54 1.39 -4.62
CA GLN A 79 29.58 1.73 -5.60
C GLN A 79 30.92 1.16 -5.14
N ARG A 80 31.96 1.30 -5.98
CA ARG A 80 33.31 0.84 -5.63
C ARG A 80 33.82 1.59 -4.39
N VAL A 81 34.77 0.96 -3.69
CA VAL A 81 35.36 1.52 -2.45
C VAL A 81 35.93 2.91 -2.73
N GLY A 82 35.47 3.93 -2.00
CA GLY A 82 35.93 5.32 -2.11
C GLY A 82 35.00 6.26 -2.89
N GLU A 83 33.88 5.78 -3.42
CA GLU A 83 32.87 6.60 -4.10
C GLU A 83 31.65 6.85 -3.20
N SER A 84 31.05 8.03 -3.37
CA SER A 84 29.87 8.45 -2.61
C SER A 84 28.61 7.75 -3.14
N THR A 85 27.88 7.08 -2.26
CA THR A 85 26.80 6.14 -2.61
C THR A 85 25.52 6.86 -3.07
N PRO A 86 24.98 6.56 -4.27
CA PRO A 86 23.67 7.05 -4.66
C PRO A 86 22.55 6.52 -3.76
N THR A 87 21.49 7.29 -3.61
CA THR A 87 20.37 6.92 -2.71
C THR A 87 19.02 7.20 -3.32
N LEU A 88 18.06 6.30 -3.07
CA LEU A 88 16.64 6.48 -3.30
C LEU A 88 15.94 6.64 -1.95
N LYS A 89 15.14 7.71 -1.80
CA LYS A 89 14.41 8.00 -0.57
C LYS A 89 12.96 8.39 -0.87
N VAL A 90 12.01 7.80 -0.15
CA VAL A 90 10.64 8.30 -0.06
C VAL A 90 10.62 9.47 0.91
N LEU A 91 10.15 10.63 0.46
CA LEU A 91 10.13 11.87 1.24
C LEU A 91 8.84 12.04 2.01
N LYS A 92 7.71 11.88 1.33
CA LYS A 92 6.39 12.14 1.89
C LYS A 92 5.37 11.24 1.24
N VAL A 93 4.50 10.65 2.05
CA VAL A 93 3.39 9.81 1.58
C VAL A 93 2.07 10.52 1.77
N HIS A 94 1.24 10.43 0.75
CA HIS A 94 -0.09 10.99 0.66
C HIS A 94 -1.08 9.86 0.45
N VAL A 95 -1.81 9.52 1.52
CA VAL A 95 -2.89 8.53 1.45
C VAL A 95 -4.12 9.21 0.83
N ARG A 96 -4.54 8.75 -0.35
CA ARG A 96 -5.64 9.32 -1.13
C ARG A 96 -6.98 8.66 -0.84
N GLY A 97 -6.94 7.40 -0.40
CA GLY A 97 -8.09 6.64 0.07
C GLY A 97 -7.60 5.58 1.03
N CYS A 98 -8.29 5.44 2.15
CA CYS A 98 -8.02 4.41 3.14
C CYS A 98 -9.34 4.04 3.79
N ASP A 99 -9.82 2.85 3.48
CA ASP A 99 -10.81 2.16 4.28
C ASP A 99 -10.09 1.05 5.02
N ALA A 100 -10.21 1.03 6.34
CA ALA A 100 -9.59 0.02 7.17
C ALA A 100 -10.47 -0.28 8.37
N THR A 101 -10.84 -1.55 8.51
CA THR A 101 -11.62 -2.06 9.62
C THR A 101 -10.98 -3.30 10.19
N ALA A 102 -11.24 -3.58 11.47
CA ALA A 102 -10.82 -4.82 12.09
C ALA A 102 -11.94 -5.41 12.93
N THR A 103 -11.98 -6.73 12.97
CA THR A 103 -12.99 -7.50 13.67
C THR A 103 -12.34 -8.54 14.56
N LYS A 104 -12.93 -8.77 15.74
CA LYS A 104 -12.53 -9.86 16.65
C LYS A 104 -13.54 -11.00 16.52
N SER A 105 -13.02 -12.21 16.28
CA SER A 105 -13.79 -13.45 16.29
C SER A 105 -13.12 -14.49 17.19
N LYS A 106 -13.77 -15.65 17.37
CA LYS A 106 -13.15 -16.82 18.03
C LYS A 106 -11.86 -17.28 17.34
N LYS A 107 -11.68 -16.98 16.05
CA LYS A 107 -10.49 -17.34 15.27
C LYS A 107 -9.35 -16.32 15.41
N GLY A 108 -9.58 -15.22 16.12
CA GLY A 108 -8.62 -14.12 16.27
C GLY A 108 -9.11 -12.85 15.61
N ILE A 109 -8.15 -11.96 15.32
CA ILE A 109 -8.40 -10.64 14.76
C ILE A 109 -8.15 -10.67 13.27
N THR A 110 -9.11 -10.14 12.52
CA THR A 110 -9.04 -9.98 11.07
C THR A 110 -9.13 -8.50 10.76
N ALA A 111 -8.12 -7.98 10.06
CA ALA A 111 -8.11 -6.63 9.52
C ALA A 111 -8.41 -6.70 8.02
N ILE A 112 -9.32 -5.85 7.55
CA ILE A 112 -9.68 -5.68 6.14
C ILE A 112 -9.38 -4.23 5.79
N TYR A 113 -8.71 -4.00 4.67
CA TYR A 113 -8.40 -2.65 4.23
C TYR A 113 -8.32 -2.55 2.70
N GLU A 114 -8.58 -1.34 2.20
CA GLU A 114 -8.31 -0.90 0.83
C GLU A 114 -7.59 0.46 0.90
N ILE A 115 -6.41 0.55 0.30
CA ILE A 115 -5.52 1.70 0.44
C ILE A 115 -5.02 2.16 -0.92
N ARG A 116 -5.08 3.47 -1.12
CA ARG A 116 -4.53 4.16 -2.30
C ARG A 116 -3.60 5.25 -1.83
N MET A 117 -2.38 5.28 -2.35
CA MET A 117 -1.39 6.26 -1.91
C MET A 117 -0.52 6.77 -3.05
N THR A 118 -0.06 8.00 -2.92
CA THR A 118 0.97 8.62 -3.74
C THR A 118 2.12 9.04 -2.84
N ALA A 119 3.35 9.12 -3.34
CA ALA A 119 4.45 9.62 -2.55
C ALA A 119 5.49 10.37 -3.36
N ASP A 120 6.08 11.38 -2.73
CA ASP A 120 7.22 12.09 -3.27
C ASP A 120 8.49 11.26 -3.07
N VAL A 121 9.25 11.08 -4.13
CA VAL A 121 10.47 10.29 -4.15
C VAL A 121 11.63 11.19 -4.56
N LYS A 122 12.78 11.01 -3.91
CA LYS A 122 14.02 11.69 -4.23
C LYS A 122 15.12 10.69 -4.50
N VAL A 123 15.78 10.87 -5.64
CA VAL A 123 16.99 10.15 -6.02
C VAL A 123 18.15 11.13 -5.95
N THR A 124 19.21 10.75 -5.25
CA THR A 124 20.42 11.56 -5.07
C THR A 124 21.61 10.82 -5.63
N LEU A 125 22.33 11.47 -6.54
CA LEU A 125 23.59 11.03 -7.12
C LEU A 125 24.69 11.98 -6.64
N PRO A 126 25.56 11.53 -5.73
CA PRO A 126 26.75 12.28 -5.37
C PRO A 126 27.73 12.42 -6.55
N ILE A 127 28.34 13.59 -6.70
CA ILE A 127 29.35 13.90 -7.72
C ILE A 127 30.61 14.44 -7.02
N ASP A 128 31.76 14.38 -7.67
CA ASP A 128 33.03 14.94 -7.18
C ASP A 128 33.45 14.40 -5.81
N LYS A 129 33.28 13.09 -5.60
CA LYS A 129 33.50 12.41 -4.30
C LYS A 129 32.61 12.97 -3.17
N GLY A 130 31.40 13.39 -3.51
CA GLY A 130 30.39 13.89 -2.58
C GLY A 130 30.47 15.39 -2.30
N LYS A 131 31.33 16.14 -3.01
CA LYS A 131 31.38 17.61 -2.91
C LYS A 131 30.16 18.28 -3.56
N SER A 132 29.56 17.62 -4.53
CA SER A 132 28.40 18.10 -5.29
C SER A 132 27.31 17.02 -5.32
N LEU A 133 26.05 17.41 -5.50
CA LEU A 133 24.92 16.49 -5.57
C LEU A 133 24.10 16.79 -6.84
N CYS A 134 23.78 15.75 -7.60
CA CYS A 134 22.72 15.81 -8.60
C CYS A 134 21.50 15.09 -8.03
N GLU A 135 20.35 15.74 -8.14
CA GLU A 135 19.11 15.27 -7.54
C GLU A 135 18.02 15.17 -8.61
N ALA A 136 17.20 14.15 -8.46
CA ALA A 136 15.95 14.03 -9.18
C ALA A 136 14.83 13.80 -8.19
N LYS A 137 13.69 14.42 -8.47
CA LYS A 137 12.45 14.17 -7.75
C LYS A 137 11.56 13.34 -8.64
N GLY A 138 10.57 12.69 -8.06
CA GLY A 138 9.53 12.03 -8.81
C GLY A 138 8.34 11.75 -7.92
N GLU A 139 7.24 11.37 -8.53
CA GLU A 139 6.06 10.90 -7.83
C GLU A 139 5.96 9.40 -8.03
N MET A 140 5.71 8.65 -6.96
CA MET A 140 5.23 7.28 -7.04
C MET A 140 3.75 7.21 -6.72
N SER A 141 3.02 6.32 -7.38
CA SER A 141 1.61 6.06 -7.13
C SER A 141 1.36 4.57 -6.99
N VAL A 142 0.65 4.21 -5.93
CA VAL A 142 0.15 2.85 -5.66
C VAL A 142 -1.38 2.89 -5.76
N PRO A 143 -1.95 2.33 -6.84
CA PRO A 143 -3.33 2.62 -7.25
C PRO A 143 -4.37 1.98 -6.34
N CYS A 144 -4.10 0.77 -5.85
CA CYS A 144 -4.93 0.06 -4.88
C CYS A 144 -4.11 -1.07 -4.27
N ILE A 145 -4.17 -1.22 -2.95
CA ILE A 145 -3.69 -2.37 -2.20
C ILE A 145 -4.81 -2.77 -1.25
N ASP A 146 -5.08 -4.06 -1.16
CA ASP A 146 -6.04 -4.57 -0.20
C ASP A 146 -5.46 -5.67 0.70
N SER A 147 -6.27 -6.12 1.66
CA SER A 147 -5.89 -7.17 2.58
C SER A 147 -5.77 -8.56 1.94
N VAL A 148 -6.31 -8.78 0.73
CA VAL A 148 -6.15 -10.03 -0.03
C VAL A 148 -4.73 -10.12 -0.58
N ASP A 149 -4.18 -9.00 -1.05
CA ASP A 149 -2.78 -8.92 -1.50
C ASP A 149 -1.78 -9.22 -0.36
N ALA A 150 -2.19 -9.10 0.91
CA ALA A 150 -1.33 -9.45 2.05
C ALA A 150 -1.01 -10.95 2.11
N GLU A 151 -1.90 -11.82 1.60
CA GLU A 151 -1.71 -13.27 1.62
C GLU A 151 -0.55 -13.72 0.72
N ASP A 152 -0.32 -13.03 -0.40
CA ASP A 152 0.83 -13.27 -1.28
C ASP A 152 2.08 -12.45 -0.88
N GLY A 153 1.94 -11.61 0.14
CA GLY A 153 2.97 -10.69 0.62
C GLY A 153 3.18 -9.52 -0.32
N PHE A 154 2.13 -9.04 -0.99
CA PHE A 154 2.10 -7.93 -1.94
C PHE A 154 3.07 -8.08 -3.12
N ARG A 155 3.19 -9.31 -3.66
CA ARG A 155 4.15 -9.61 -4.74
C ARG A 155 3.90 -8.78 -6.00
N ASP A 156 2.64 -8.56 -6.33
CA ASP A 156 2.22 -7.89 -7.56
C ASP A 156 1.91 -6.40 -7.36
N THR A 157 2.48 -5.78 -6.31
CA THR A 157 2.30 -4.35 -6.02
C THR A 157 2.67 -3.49 -7.23
N LYS A 158 1.67 -2.91 -7.87
CA LYS A 158 1.87 -1.98 -8.98
C LYS A 158 2.31 -0.62 -8.44
N VAL A 159 3.51 -0.19 -8.83
CA VAL A 159 4.02 1.15 -8.51
C VAL A 159 4.30 1.88 -9.80
N ASN A 160 3.59 2.98 -10.03
CA ASN A 160 3.87 3.89 -11.12
C ASN A 160 4.87 4.93 -10.62
N PHE A 161 6.03 5.07 -11.28
CA PHE A 161 7.02 6.08 -10.93
C PHE A 161 7.23 7.06 -12.07
N ILE A 162 6.97 8.34 -11.80
CA ILE A 162 7.11 9.45 -12.74
C ILE A 162 8.28 10.32 -12.27
N PRO A 163 9.48 10.19 -12.86
CA PRO A 163 10.59 11.06 -12.51
C PRO A 163 10.39 12.46 -13.10
N SER A 164 10.60 13.48 -12.27
CA SER A 164 10.81 14.87 -12.67
C SER A 164 12.28 15.22 -12.53
N MET A 165 13.00 15.27 -13.66
CA MET A 165 14.35 15.82 -13.70
C MET A 165 14.34 17.20 -14.32
N ASN A 166 14.77 18.18 -13.51
CA ASN A 166 15.23 19.45 -14.05
C ASN A 166 16.75 19.37 -14.18
N TYR A 167 17.22 18.96 -15.36
CA TYR A 167 18.64 19.09 -15.66
C TYR A 167 19.01 20.58 -15.68
N GLN A 168 20.07 20.95 -14.97
CA GLN A 168 20.63 22.28 -15.15
C GLN A 168 21.15 22.43 -16.59
N PRO A 169 20.89 23.56 -17.27
CA PRO A 169 21.50 23.85 -18.56
C PRO A 169 23.04 23.72 -18.44
N GLY A 170 23.65 22.87 -19.27
CA GLY A 170 25.10 22.60 -19.23
C GLY A 170 25.54 21.34 -18.48
N ALA A 171 24.61 20.53 -17.95
CA ALA A 171 24.96 19.23 -17.37
C ALA A 171 25.61 18.30 -18.42
N ASP A 172 26.78 17.76 -18.08
CA ASP A 172 27.55 16.80 -18.89
C ASP A 172 26.70 15.60 -19.31
N GLU A 173 26.86 15.14 -20.55
CA GLU A 173 26.12 14.00 -21.11
C GLU A 173 26.34 12.72 -20.30
N ASN A 174 27.56 12.52 -19.77
CA ASN A 174 27.86 11.37 -18.91
C ASN A 174 27.04 11.41 -17.62
N LEU A 175 26.88 12.59 -17.02
CA LEU A 175 26.09 12.76 -15.82
C LEU A 175 24.61 12.46 -16.09
N ARG A 176 24.09 12.89 -17.23
CA ARG A 176 22.71 12.55 -17.64
C ARG A 176 22.53 11.05 -17.84
N ALA A 177 23.47 10.38 -18.52
CA ALA A 177 23.41 8.94 -18.75
C ALA A 177 23.43 8.13 -17.44
N LEU A 178 24.32 8.49 -16.51
CA LEU A 178 24.39 7.86 -15.17
C LEU A 178 23.09 8.03 -14.40
N MET A 179 22.56 9.25 -14.43
CA MET A 179 21.38 9.62 -13.68
C MET A 179 20.11 8.96 -14.27
N CYS A 180 20.01 8.85 -15.60
CA CYS A 180 18.98 8.03 -16.27
C CYS A 180 19.07 6.54 -15.88
N SER A 181 20.28 5.96 -15.89
CA SER A 181 20.48 4.56 -15.47
C SER A 181 20.06 4.33 -14.01
N LEU A 182 20.35 5.29 -13.14
CA LEU A 182 19.93 5.24 -11.74
C LEU A 182 18.41 5.29 -11.59
N LEU A 183 17.71 6.13 -12.37
CA LEU A 183 16.25 6.17 -12.36
C LEU A 183 15.61 4.87 -12.83
N GLU A 184 16.15 4.24 -13.88
CA GLU A 184 15.66 2.93 -14.35
C GLU A 184 15.81 1.86 -13.28
N ARG A 185 16.92 1.88 -12.53
CA ARG A 185 17.08 1.00 -11.38
C ARG A 185 16.10 1.31 -10.26
N CYS A 186 15.85 2.59 -9.98
CA CYS A 186 14.86 3.00 -8.98
C CYS A 186 13.45 2.50 -9.33
N LYS A 187 13.05 2.47 -10.61
CA LYS A 187 11.77 1.89 -11.05
C LYS A 187 11.62 0.41 -10.66
N GLN A 188 12.72 -0.34 -10.66
CA GLN A 188 12.72 -1.76 -10.30
C GLN A 188 12.71 -1.96 -8.77
N ASP A 189 13.40 -1.11 -8.02
CA ASP A 189 13.52 -1.24 -6.56
C ASP A 189 12.35 -0.64 -5.78
N LEU A 190 11.70 0.40 -6.31
CA LEU A 190 10.56 1.07 -5.65
C LEU A 190 9.43 0.10 -5.25
N PRO A 191 8.97 -0.83 -6.12
CA PRO A 191 8.02 -1.87 -5.72
C PRO A 191 8.46 -2.69 -4.50
N LEU A 192 9.77 -3.00 -4.39
CA LEU A 192 10.30 -3.76 -3.25
C LEU A 192 10.27 -2.95 -1.96
N VAL A 193 10.58 -1.65 -2.03
CA VAL A 193 10.50 -0.74 -0.89
C VAL A 193 9.05 -0.63 -0.39
N VAL A 194 8.11 -0.41 -1.31
CA VAL A 194 6.67 -0.36 -1.00
C VAL A 194 6.21 -1.68 -0.38
N ARG A 195 6.55 -2.82 -1.00
CA ARG A 195 6.20 -4.14 -0.49
C ARG A 195 6.67 -4.36 0.96
N ARG A 196 7.91 -4.01 1.29
CA ARG A 196 8.43 -4.14 2.67
C ARG A 196 7.66 -3.26 3.65
N ALA A 197 7.34 -2.04 3.26
CA ALA A 197 6.53 -1.12 4.06
C ALA A 197 5.11 -1.68 4.32
N LEU A 198 4.49 -2.28 3.30
CA LEU A 198 3.14 -2.88 3.40
C LEU A 198 3.11 -4.14 4.27
N VAL A 199 4.13 -4.99 4.21
CA VAL A 199 4.26 -6.14 5.13
C VAL A 199 4.34 -5.67 6.59
N GLN A 200 5.06 -4.58 6.85
CA GLN A 200 5.10 -3.99 8.19
C GLN A 200 3.75 -3.41 8.59
N PHE A 201 3.06 -2.73 7.67
CA PHE A 201 1.72 -2.20 7.91
C PHE A 201 0.71 -3.30 8.28
N ASP A 202 0.63 -4.39 7.51
CA ASP A 202 -0.30 -5.50 7.76
C ASP A 202 -0.10 -6.10 9.17
N ARG A 203 1.15 -6.26 9.59
CA ARG A 203 1.45 -6.68 10.97
C ARG A 203 0.95 -5.67 12.00
N ARG A 204 1.25 -4.38 11.78
CA ARG A 204 0.96 -3.31 12.76
C ARG A 204 -0.53 -3.02 12.88
N ILE A 205 -1.32 -3.12 11.81
CA ILE A 205 -2.76 -2.91 11.89
C ILE A 205 -3.46 -4.00 12.71
N LYS A 206 -2.97 -5.25 12.64
CA LYS A 206 -3.46 -6.37 13.47
C LYS A 206 -3.09 -6.18 14.94
N GLU A 207 -1.89 -5.68 15.22
CA GLU A 207 -1.46 -5.31 16.58
C GLU A 207 -2.32 -4.16 17.15
N GLU A 208 -2.55 -3.10 16.37
CA GLU A 208 -3.42 -1.98 16.77
C GLU A 208 -4.85 -2.46 17.05
N ALA A 209 -5.42 -3.24 16.13
CA ALA A 209 -6.73 -3.85 16.30
C ALA A 209 -6.81 -4.66 17.59
N SER A 210 -5.74 -5.38 17.96
CA SER A 210 -5.66 -6.12 19.22
C SER A 210 -5.76 -5.21 20.43
N ASN A 211 -5.04 -4.08 20.43
CA ASN A 211 -5.04 -3.13 21.53
C ASN A 211 -6.41 -2.45 21.72
N VAL A 212 -7.12 -2.17 20.63
CA VAL A 212 -8.43 -1.50 20.67
C VAL A 212 -9.55 -2.48 21.04
N LEU A 213 -9.54 -3.69 20.47
CA LEU A 213 -10.60 -4.70 20.66
C LEU A 213 -10.40 -5.54 21.94
N VAL A 214 -9.23 -5.48 22.55
CA VAL A 214 -8.91 -6.10 23.84
C VAL A 214 -8.24 -5.03 24.70
N PRO A 215 -9.00 -4.11 25.31
CA PRO A 215 -8.41 -3.17 26.24
C PRO A 215 -7.75 -3.96 27.36
N SER A 216 -6.46 -3.75 27.58
CA SER A 216 -5.71 -4.31 28.70
C SER A 216 -6.50 -4.03 29.99
N ALA A 217 -6.90 -5.09 30.70
CA ALA A 217 -7.57 -5.01 31.99
C ALA A 217 -6.65 -4.41 33.07
#